data_AF-A0AAF0ZUW2-F1
#
_entry.id   AF-A0AAF0ZUW2-F1
#
_cell.length_a   1.000
_cell.length_b   1.000
_cell.length_c   1.000
_cell.angle_alpha   90.00
_cell.angle_beta   90.00
_cell.angle_gamma   90.00
#
_symmetry.space_group_name_H-M   'P 1'
#
loop_
_entity.id
_entity.type
_entity.pdbx_description
1 polymer ?
#
loop_
_entity_poly.entity_id
_entity_poly.type
_entity_poly.pdbx_seq_one_letter_code
_entity_poly.pdbx_strand_id
1 'polypeptide(L)'
;ADVNRNCIAFDPVANSFPSNMLFFFSFYVPVTTMKGAEPFGDQVSLGDSSSSYDSEDSFLRRSSMYQEYMKVVPMPTQRGFVIPFTSWVGFAASMEFYGKPLHYLTNVQMKKFDQISLGADNEDVPLDTIIDPGKAEATIWIIEEVHRCTSSHHYIARHWLADPIYHRHVDAIFPELLNSSK
;
A
#
# COMPACT_ATOMS: atom_id res chain seq x y z
N ALA A 1 25.15 -11.46 31.80
CA ALA A 1 24.71 -10.09 31.45
C ALA A 1 23.33 -10.24 30.84
N ASP A 2 22.33 -9.92 31.65
CA ASP A 2 20.91 -10.02 31.34
C ASP A 2 20.53 -8.91 30.35
N VAL A 3 20.01 -9.26 29.18
CA VAL A 3 19.41 -8.30 28.24
C VAL A 3 17.91 -8.55 28.25
N ASN A 4 17.25 -7.66 28.98
CA ASN A 4 15.81 -7.56 29.19
C ASN A 4 15.07 -7.47 27.85
N ARG A 5 14.50 -8.59 27.36
CA ARG A 5 13.55 -8.60 26.24
C ARG A 5 12.16 -8.23 26.77
N ASN A 6 11.85 -6.94 26.78
CA ASN A 6 10.46 -6.52 26.82
C ASN A 6 9.83 -6.67 25.43
N CYS A 7 9.53 -7.92 25.06
CA CYS A 7 8.52 -8.19 24.06
C CYS A 7 7.18 -8.06 24.77
N ILE A 8 6.42 -7.01 24.43
CA ILE A 8 5.07 -6.77 24.94
C ILE A 8 4.24 -8.01 24.60
N ALA A 9 3.78 -8.71 25.63
CA ALA A 9 2.85 -9.83 25.51
C ALA A 9 1.56 -9.32 24.84
N PHE A 10 1.19 -9.95 23.72
CA PHE A 10 -0.11 -9.74 23.10
C PHE A 10 -1.16 -10.52 23.89
N ASP A 11 -2.00 -9.82 24.64
CA ASP A 11 -3.22 -10.37 25.23
C ASP A 11 -4.19 -10.82 24.12
N PRO A 12 -4.77 -12.04 24.18
CA PRO A 12 -5.62 -12.57 23.14
C PRO A 12 -7.10 -12.39 23.50
N VAL A 13 -7.58 -11.19 23.81
CA VAL A 13 -9.03 -10.94 23.91
C VAL A 13 -9.35 -9.50 23.48
N ALA A 14 -10.36 -9.39 22.61
CA ALA A 14 -11.01 -8.18 22.11
C ALA A 14 -10.39 -7.56 20.85
N ASN A 15 -10.77 -8.08 19.69
CA ASN A 15 -10.92 -7.25 18.49
C ASN A 15 -12.16 -7.71 17.70
N SER A 16 -13.31 -7.18 18.11
CA SER A 16 -14.48 -7.07 17.24
C SER A 16 -14.12 -6.07 16.14
N PHE A 17 -13.86 -6.55 14.93
CA PHE A 17 -13.63 -5.67 13.77
C PHE A 17 -14.85 -4.77 13.54
N PRO A 18 -14.69 -3.44 13.44
CA PRO A 18 -15.80 -2.55 13.16
C PRO A 18 -16.30 -2.76 11.73
N SER A 19 -17.64 -2.77 11.54
CA SER A 19 -18.36 -2.90 10.27
C SER A 19 -17.96 -1.91 9.16
N ASN A 20 -17.02 -1.00 9.44
CA ASN A 20 -16.48 -0.01 8.54
C ASN A 20 -15.46 -0.56 7.52
N MET A 21 -14.92 -1.78 7.73
CA MET A 21 -13.98 -2.42 6.79
C MET A 21 -14.64 -2.73 5.43
N LEU A 22 -15.94 -3.05 5.42
CA LEU A 22 -16.71 -3.27 4.19
C LEU A 22 -16.88 -1.99 3.36
N PHE A 23 -16.88 -0.81 3.99
CA PHE A 23 -17.00 0.46 3.28
C PHE A 23 -15.72 0.83 2.49
N PHE A 24 -14.55 0.27 2.83
CA PHE A 24 -13.34 0.49 2.04
C PHE A 24 -13.50 -0.13 0.64
N PHE A 25 -14.16 -1.29 0.53
CA PHE A 25 -14.37 -1.97 -0.75
C PHE A 25 -15.36 -1.22 -1.66
N SER A 26 -16.38 -0.57 -1.12
CA SER A 26 -17.36 0.18 -1.94
C SER A 26 -16.80 1.45 -2.60
N PHE A 27 -15.66 1.98 -2.12
CA PHE A 27 -15.01 3.14 -2.73
C PHE A 27 -13.76 2.80 -3.56
N TYR A 28 -13.36 1.51 -3.62
CA TYR A 28 -12.17 1.05 -4.35
C TYR A 28 -12.48 0.38 -5.71
N VAL A 29 -13.76 0.26 -6.10
CA VAL A 29 -14.15 -0.14 -7.45
C VAL A 29 -14.53 1.11 -8.25
N PRO A 30 -13.64 1.69 -9.07
CA PRO A 30 -14.06 2.70 -10.03
C PRO A 30 -14.90 2.01 -11.11
N VAL A 31 -16.07 2.58 -11.38
CA VAL A 31 -16.92 2.32 -12.54
C VAL A 31 -16.06 2.30 -13.81
N THR A 32 -15.79 1.11 -14.34
CA THR A 32 -15.34 0.91 -15.70
C THR A 32 -16.26 -0.09 -16.37
N THR A 33 -17.51 0.31 -16.64
CA THR A 33 -18.25 -0.01 -17.87
C THR A 33 -19.51 0.85 -17.90
N MET A 34 -19.56 1.84 -18.79
CA MET A 34 -20.68 2.14 -19.70
C MET A 34 -20.33 3.43 -20.45
N LYS A 35 -19.97 3.24 -21.71
CA LYS A 35 -19.76 4.28 -22.71
C LYS A 35 -21.14 4.62 -23.30
N GLY A 36 -21.65 5.83 -23.05
CA GLY A 36 -22.76 6.38 -23.82
C GLY A 36 -23.78 7.24 -23.05
N ALA A 37 -23.96 8.47 -23.54
CA ALA A 37 -25.05 9.43 -23.35
C ALA A 37 -24.86 10.57 -22.32
N GLU A 38 -24.59 11.76 -22.85
CA GLU A 38 -24.88 13.11 -22.30
C GLU A 38 -26.27 13.58 -22.82
N PRO A 39 -26.84 14.75 -22.44
CA PRO A 39 -27.15 15.26 -21.09
C PRO A 39 -28.57 15.90 -21.01
N PHE A 40 -29.14 16.11 -19.80
CA PHE A 40 -30.27 17.04 -19.49
C PHE A 40 -30.53 16.96 -17.96
N GLY A 41 -30.72 18.00 -17.13
CA GLY A 41 -30.73 19.45 -17.19
C GLY A 41 -31.01 20.00 -15.75
N ASP A 42 -30.66 21.26 -15.53
CA ASP A 42 -31.12 22.23 -14.50
C ASP A 42 -30.86 22.08 -12.97
N GLN A 43 -29.82 22.81 -12.52
CA GLN A 43 -29.82 23.90 -11.52
C GLN A 43 -30.78 23.83 -10.31
N VAL A 44 -30.21 23.60 -9.11
CA VAL A 44 -30.59 24.30 -7.88
C VAL A 44 -29.31 24.69 -7.13
N SER A 45 -29.07 25.99 -7.01
CA SER A 45 -28.07 26.58 -6.13
C SER A 45 -28.70 26.83 -4.76
N LEU A 46 -28.20 26.16 -3.73
CA LEU A 46 -28.28 26.62 -2.35
C LEU A 46 -26.90 26.46 -1.74
N GLY A 47 -26.29 27.59 -1.39
CA GLY A 47 -25.00 27.61 -0.75
C GLY A 47 -25.05 26.90 0.59
N ASP A 48 -24.07 26.02 0.80
CA ASP A 48 -23.51 25.82 2.12
C ASP A 48 -21.99 25.72 1.98
N SER A 49 -21.31 26.59 2.69
CA SER A 49 -19.85 26.70 2.74
C SER A 49 -19.28 25.56 3.58
N SER A 50 -19.33 24.33 3.05
CA SER A 50 -18.75 23.13 3.65
C SER A 50 -17.90 22.40 2.61
N SER A 51 -16.67 22.87 2.37
CA SER A 51 -15.79 22.24 1.36
C SER A 51 -14.33 22.07 1.77
N SER A 52 -14.03 22.09 3.08
CA SER A 52 -12.65 21.92 3.57
C SER A 52 -12.46 20.76 4.56
N TYR A 53 -13.52 20.22 5.16
CA TYR A 53 -13.39 19.13 6.14
C TYR A 53 -13.44 17.73 5.52
N ASP A 54 -13.97 17.60 4.30
CA ASP A 54 -14.07 16.31 3.59
C ASP A 54 -12.73 15.82 2.99
N SER A 55 -11.66 16.62 3.07
CA SER A 55 -10.35 16.25 2.52
C SER A 55 -9.45 15.60 3.57
N GLU A 56 -9.01 16.34 4.59
CA GLU A 56 -7.96 15.87 5.52
C GLU A 56 -8.43 14.75 6.45
N ASP A 57 -9.59 14.91 7.08
CA ASP A 57 -10.17 13.88 7.96
C ASP A 57 -10.50 12.58 7.20
N SER A 58 -10.89 12.70 5.93
CA SER A 58 -11.10 11.57 5.03
C SER A 58 -9.80 10.82 4.73
N PHE A 59 -8.70 11.54 4.47
CA PHE A 59 -7.37 10.91 4.30
C PHE A 59 -6.86 10.29 5.60
N LEU A 60 -7.06 10.91 6.76
CA LEU A 60 -6.69 10.36 8.06
C LEU A 60 -7.46 9.07 8.36
N ARG A 61 -8.77 9.04 8.14
CA ARG A 61 -9.59 7.84 8.33
C ARG A 61 -9.16 6.72 7.39
N ARG A 62 -9.00 6.99 6.09
CA ARG A 62 -8.61 5.98 5.10
C ARG A 62 -7.20 5.44 5.35
N SER A 63 -6.24 6.31 5.66
CA SER A 63 -4.86 5.89 5.94
C SER A 63 -4.76 5.10 7.24
N SER A 64 -5.60 5.41 8.24
CA SER A 64 -5.71 4.63 9.47
C SER A 64 -6.19 3.21 9.18
N MET A 65 -7.31 3.06 8.45
CA MET A 65 -7.82 1.76 8.03
C MET A 65 -6.80 0.97 7.19
N TYR A 66 -6.14 1.65 6.26
CA TYR A 66 -5.10 1.06 5.43
C TYR A 66 -3.92 0.54 6.26
N GLN A 67 -3.39 1.34 7.19
CA GLN A 67 -2.27 0.91 8.03
C GLN A 67 -2.66 -0.26 8.93
N GLU A 68 -3.86 -0.23 9.53
CA GLU A 68 -4.33 -1.35 10.36
C GLU A 68 -4.53 -2.63 9.54
N TYR A 69 -5.01 -2.52 8.30
CA TYR A 69 -5.06 -3.66 7.39
C TYR A 69 -3.65 -4.19 7.07
N MET A 70 -2.72 -3.34 6.64
CA MET A 70 -1.38 -3.77 6.21
C MET A 70 -0.57 -4.40 7.35
N LYS A 71 -0.81 -4.02 8.61
CA LYS A 71 -0.20 -4.64 9.80
C LYS A 71 -0.57 -6.11 9.98
N VAL A 72 -1.79 -6.51 9.61
CA VAL A 72 -2.27 -7.89 9.79
C VAL A 72 -1.99 -8.79 8.60
N VAL A 73 -1.56 -8.23 7.47
CA VAL A 73 -1.14 -9.03 6.30
C VAL A 73 0.15 -9.79 6.66
N PRO A 74 0.16 -11.13 6.63
CA PRO A 74 1.35 -11.90 6.94
C PRO A 74 2.43 -11.71 5.86
N MET A 75 3.70 -11.75 6.27
CA MET A 75 4.82 -11.82 5.35
C MET A 75 4.85 -13.21 4.67
N PRO A 76 5.26 -13.32 3.40
CA PRO A 76 5.39 -14.62 2.75
C PRO A 76 6.41 -15.51 3.45
N THR A 77 6.00 -16.77 3.67
CA THR A 77 6.80 -17.82 4.32
C THR A 77 7.63 -18.62 3.31
N GLN A 78 7.15 -18.73 2.08
CA GLN A 78 7.90 -19.30 0.96
C GLN A 78 8.49 -18.15 0.14
N ARG A 79 9.80 -18.19 -0.08
CA ARG A 79 10.63 -17.16 -0.76
C ARG A 79 11.71 -17.84 -1.60
N GLY A 80 12.42 -17.08 -2.41
CA GLY A 80 13.55 -17.59 -3.19
C GLY A 80 13.18 -18.02 -4.61
N PHE A 81 12.09 -17.48 -5.15
CA PHE A 81 11.85 -17.56 -6.59
C PHE A 81 12.85 -16.64 -7.31
N VAL A 82 13.63 -17.20 -8.23
CA VAL A 82 14.52 -16.41 -9.09
C VAL A 82 13.65 -15.78 -10.18
N ILE A 83 13.26 -14.54 -9.96
CA ILE A 83 12.48 -13.75 -10.93
C ILE A 83 13.44 -12.77 -11.60
N PRO A 84 13.69 -12.89 -12.92
CA PRO A 84 14.44 -11.89 -13.67
C PRO A 84 13.74 -10.53 -13.61
N PHE A 85 14.50 -9.45 -13.50
CA PHE A 85 13.94 -8.10 -13.38
C PHE A 85 14.89 -7.04 -13.91
N THR A 86 14.32 -6.02 -14.55
CA THR A 86 15.08 -4.92 -15.13
C THR A 86 14.98 -3.63 -14.30
N SER A 87 14.02 -3.53 -13.38
CA SER A 87 13.80 -2.37 -12.52
C SER A 87 13.20 -2.77 -11.16
N TRP A 88 13.33 -1.92 -10.14
CA TRP A 88 12.75 -2.13 -8.82
C TRP A 88 11.23 -2.11 -8.85
N VAL A 89 10.60 -1.21 -9.62
CA VAL A 89 9.14 -1.18 -9.76
C VAL A 89 8.64 -2.43 -10.47
N GLY A 90 9.33 -2.89 -11.52
CA GLY A 90 8.98 -4.12 -12.23
C GLY A 90 9.12 -5.34 -11.33
N PHE A 91 10.19 -5.38 -10.52
CA PHE A 91 10.39 -6.45 -9.56
C PHE A 91 9.33 -6.44 -8.46
N ALA A 92 9.01 -5.28 -7.89
CA ALA A 92 7.94 -5.14 -6.90
C ALA A 92 6.58 -5.60 -7.43
N ALA A 93 6.23 -5.26 -8.67
CA ALA A 93 5.02 -5.76 -9.31
C ALA A 93 5.02 -7.29 -9.45
N SER A 94 6.18 -7.90 -9.72
CA SER A 94 6.29 -9.37 -9.78
C SER A 94 6.11 -10.07 -8.42
N MET A 95 6.26 -9.33 -7.31
CA MET A 95 6.05 -9.85 -5.96
C MET A 95 4.57 -10.16 -5.68
N GLU A 96 3.64 -9.68 -6.51
CA GLU A 96 2.23 -10.10 -6.46
C GLU A 96 2.07 -11.63 -6.58
N PHE A 97 3.04 -12.33 -7.18
CA PHE A 97 3.07 -13.81 -7.22
C PHE A 97 3.01 -14.45 -5.83
N TYR A 98 3.47 -13.76 -4.79
CA TYR A 98 3.37 -14.23 -3.40
C TYR A 98 1.95 -14.08 -2.81
N GLY A 99 0.99 -13.54 -3.57
CA GLY A 99 -0.41 -13.40 -3.17
C GLY A 99 -0.61 -12.45 -1.99
N LYS A 100 0.28 -11.45 -1.85
CA LYS A 100 0.23 -10.41 -0.81
C LYS A 100 0.44 -9.04 -1.43
N PRO A 101 -0.34 -8.02 -1.02
CA PRO A 101 -0.10 -6.65 -1.45
C PRO A 101 1.19 -6.11 -0.82
N LEU A 102 1.90 -5.24 -1.53
CA LEU A 102 2.96 -4.42 -0.96
C LEU A 102 2.39 -3.14 -0.35
N HIS A 103 3.14 -2.58 0.60
CA HIS A 103 2.77 -1.34 1.25
C HIS A 103 2.98 -0.14 0.32
N TYR A 104 2.13 0.87 0.45
CA TYR A 104 2.16 2.12 -0.32
C TYR A 104 3.56 2.75 -0.31
N LEU A 105 4.15 2.86 0.88
CA LEU A 105 5.49 3.40 1.05
C LEU A 105 6.57 2.53 0.41
N THR A 106 6.37 1.21 0.33
CA THR A 106 7.29 0.30 -0.37
C THR A 106 7.23 0.56 -1.87
N ASN A 107 6.04 0.65 -2.45
CA ASN A 107 5.87 0.98 -3.88
C ASN A 107 6.47 2.35 -4.22
N VAL A 108 6.26 3.35 -3.36
CA VAL A 108 6.90 4.68 -3.51
C VAL A 108 8.43 4.59 -3.40
N GLN A 109 8.96 3.77 -2.50
CA GLN A 109 10.39 3.58 -2.32
C GLN A 109 11.03 2.90 -3.54
N MET A 110 10.39 1.87 -4.11
CA MET A 110 10.88 1.19 -5.32
C MET A 110 10.96 2.13 -6.51
N LYS A 111 9.96 3.00 -6.67
CA LYS A 111 9.98 4.06 -7.68
C LYS A 111 11.14 5.04 -7.48
N LYS A 112 11.44 5.41 -6.24
CA LYS A 112 12.61 6.26 -5.94
C LYS A 112 13.93 5.57 -6.28
N PHE A 113 14.05 4.26 -6.02
CA PHE A 113 15.24 3.52 -6.40
C PHE A 113 15.45 3.51 -7.92
N ASP A 114 14.39 3.30 -8.71
CA ASP A 114 14.48 3.41 -10.17
C ASP A 114 14.87 4.83 -10.62
N GLN A 115 14.32 5.86 -9.98
CA GLN A 115 14.64 7.25 -10.32
C GLN A 115 16.09 7.65 -10.03
N ILE A 116 16.74 7.03 -9.04
CA ILE A 116 18.14 7.30 -8.70
C ILE A 116 19.09 6.73 -9.76
N SER A 117 18.66 5.69 -10.48
CA SER A 117 19.44 5.08 -11.56
C SER A 117 19.40 5.88 -12.88
N LEU A 118 18.45 6.81 -13.03
CA LEU A 118 18.34 7.64 -14.22
C LEU A 118 19.53 8.60 -14.35
N GLY A 119 20.18 8.62 -15.51
CA GLY A 119 21.36 9.44 -15.79
C GLY A 119 22.68 8.88 -15.27
N ALA A 120 22.70 7.65 -14.75
CA ALA A 120 23.94 6.95 -14.41
C ALA A 120 24.59 6.33 -15.66
N ASP A 121 25.92 6.14 -15.63
CA ASP A 121 26.67 5.53 -16.75
C ASP A 121 26.17 4.12 -17.13
N ASN A 122 25.49 3.44 -16.20
CA ASN A 122 24.94 2.11 -16.33
C ASN A 122 23.41 2.08 -16.39
N GLU A 123 22.74 3.18 -16.76
CA GLU A 123 21.27 3.27 -16.86
C GLU A 123 20.66 2.17 -17.73
N ASP A 124 21.31 1.81 -18.85
CA ASP A 124 20.84 0.77 -19.79
C ASP A 124 21.14 -0.66 -19.33
N VAL A 125 21.84 -0.83 -18.21
CA VAL A 125 22.23 -2.15 -17.70
C VAL A 125 21.07 -2.73 -16.88
N PRO A 126 20.56 -3.93 -17.22
CA PRO A 126 19.48 -4.56 -16.46
C PRO A 126 19.84 -4.74 -14.98
N LEU A 127 18.90 -4.41 -14.11
CA LEU A 127 19.15 -4.38 -12.67
C LEU A 127 19.53 -5.75 -12.08
N ASP A 128 18.99 -6.84 -12.61
CA ASP A 128 19.33 -8.22 -12.23
C ASP A 128 20.78 -8.63 -12.54
N THR A 129 21.47 -7.89 -13.40
CA THR A 129 22.91 -8.09 -13.65
C THR A 129 23.80 -7.34 -12.65
N ILE A 130 23.26 -6.31 -12.00
CA ILE A 130 23.95 -5.48 -11.02
C ILE A 130 23.69 -6.02 -9.61
N ILE A 131 22.45 -6.42 -9.33
CA ILE A 131 21.98 -6.87 -8.03
C ILE A 131 21.43 -8.28 -8.16
N ASP A 132 22.00 -9.19 -7.37
CA ASP A 132 21.50 -10.56 -7.25
C ASP A 132 19.99 -10.56 -6.90
N PRO A 133 19.15 -11.33 -7.63
CA PRO A 133 17.71 -11.36 -7.38
C PRO A 133 17.34 -11.73 -5.94
N GLY A 134 18.08 -12.64 -5.29
CA GLY A 134 17.84 -13.01 -3.89
C GLY A 134 18.10 -11.84 -2.93
N LYS A 135 19.13 -11.03 -3.19
CA LYS A 135 19.39 -9.80 -2.43
C LYS A 135 18.34 -8.73 -2.68
N ALA A 136 17.92 -8.56 -3.93
CA ALA A 136 16.84 -7.63 -4.26
C ALA A 136 15.54 -8.03 -3.54
N GLU A 137 15.20 -9.32 -3.55
CA GLU A 137 14.00 -9.86 -2.90
C GLU A 137 14.05 -9.61 -1.39
N ALA A 138 15.17 -9.95 -0.75
CA ALA A 138 15.37 -9.71 0.66
C ALA A 138 15.26 -8.22 1.02
N THR A 139 15.79 -7.34 0.17
CA THR A 139 15.72 -5.88 0.36
C THR A 139 14.27 -5.40 0.38
N ILE A 140 13.45 -5.82 -0.60
CA ILE A 140 12.03 -5.45 -0.66
C ILE A 140 11.31 -5.94 0.60
N TRP A 141 11.53 -7.20 1.02
CA TRP A 141 10.84 -7.75 2.19
C TRP A 141 11.24 -7.08 3.50
N ILE A 142 12.51 -6.71 3.67
CA ILE A 142 12.97 -5.97 4.86
C ILE A 142 12.32 -4.59 4.91
N ILE A 143 12.28 -3.87 3.78
CA ILE A 143 11.62 -2.56 3.68
C ILE A 143 10.12 -2.70 3.95
N GLU A 144 9.48 -3.71 3.37
CA GLU A 144 8.05 -3.99 3.54
C GLU A 144 7.70 -4.25 5.02
N GLU A 145 8.50 -5.06 5.72
CA GLU A 145 8.32 -5.32 7.15
C GLU A 145 8.44 -4.03 7.97
N VAL A 146 9.46 -3.20 7.71
CA VAL A 146 9.61 -1.91 8.36
C VAL A 146 8.37 -1.04 8.14
N HIS A 147 7.89 -0.94 6.90
CA HIS A 147 6.71 -0.11 6.60
C HIS A 147 5.43 -0.63 7.25
N ARG A 148 5.19 -1.94 7.28
CA ARG A 148 4.02 -2.53 7.96
C ARG A 148 4.06 -2.28 9.47
N CYS A 149 5.23 -2.44 10.09
CA CYS A 149 5.35 -2.38 11.55
C CYS A 149 5.49 -0.97 12.11
N THR A 150 6.09 -0.03 11.38
CA THR A 150 6.54 1.26 11.96
C THR A 150 5.82 2.49 11.40
N SER A 151 5.12 2.37 10.27
CA SER A 151 4.50 3.54 9.63
C SER A 151 3.31 4.06 10.43
N SER A 152 3.29 5.37 10.65
CA SER A 152 2.11 6.06 11.20
C SER A 152 1.12 6.40 10.09
N HIS A 153 -0.16 6.16 10.33
CA HIS A 153 -1.22 6.57 9.40
C HIS A 153 -1.24 8.08 9.15
N HIS A 154 -0.83 8.90 10.12
CA HIS A 154 -0.68 10.36 9.92
C HIS A 154 0.38 10.70 8.87
N TYR A 155 1.46 9.90 8.81
CA TYR A 155 2.49 10.08 7.78
C TYR A 155 1.92 9.74 6.40
N ILE A 156 1.19 8.63 6.30
CA ILE A 156 0.54 8.18 5.06
C ILE A 156 -0.51 9.20 4.59
N ALA A 157 -1.37 9.70 5.49
CA ALA A 157 -2.37 10.73 5.18
C ALA A 157 -1.74 11.97 4.56
N ARG A 158 -0.65 12.48 5.14
CA ARG A 158 0.08 13.64 4.61
C ARG A 158 0.63 13.39 3.20
N HIS A 159 1.14 12.18 2.95
CA HIS A 159 1.61 11.79 1.62
C HIS A 159 0.47 11.70 0.61
N TRP A 160 -0.66 11.10 0.99
CA TRP A 160 -1.83 10.98 0.12
C TRP A 160 -2.48 12.33 -0.18
N LEU A 161 -2.47 13.25 0.80
CA LEU A 161 -2.95 14.62 0.61
C LEU A 161 -2.05 15.40 -0.36
N ALA A 162 -0.74 15.16 -0.32
CA ALA A 162 0.23 15.82 -1.20
C ALA A 162 0.28 15.24 -2.62
N ASP A 163 -0.17 14.00 -2.83
CA ASP A 163 -0.14 13.32 -4.13
C ASP A 163 -1.56 12.96 -4.63
N PRO A 164 -2.14 13.71 -5.58
CA PRO A 164 -3.45 13.42 -6.16
C PRO A 164 -3.55 12.03 -6.82
N ILE A 165 -2.43 11.42 -7.19
CA ILE A 165 -2.36 10.12 -7.87
C ILE A 165 -1.81 9.01 -6.97
N TYR A 166 -1.83 9.19 -5.64
CA TYR A 166 -1.31 8.23 -4.66
C TYR A 166 -1.87 6.82 -4.83
N HIS A 167 -3.13 6.71 -5.27
CA HIS A 167 -3.85 5.45 -5.48
C HIS A 167 -3.14 4.49 -6.45
N ARG A 168 -2.29 5.00 -7.36
CA ARG A 168 -1.50 4.15 -8.27
C ARG A 168 -0.45 3.30 -7.57
N HIS A 169 -0.09 3.67 -6.33
CA HIS A 169 0.91 2.95 -5.53
C HIS A 169 0.25 2.13 -4.42
N VAL A 170 -1.09 2.04 -4.39
CA VAL A 170 -1.83 1.21 -3.45
C VAL A 170 -2.27 -0.06 -4.18
N ASP A 171 -1.76 -1.20 -3.75
CA ASP A 171 -2.11 -2.49 -4.34
C ASP A 171 -3.55 -2.89 -4.00
N ALA A 172 -4.14 -3.75 -4.82
CA ALA A 172 -5.46 -4.30 -4.55
C ALA A 172 -5.48 -5.08 -3.22
N ILE A 173 -6.48 -4.79 -2.39
CA ILE A 173 -6.67 -5.44 -1.09
C ILE A 173 -7.39 -6.78 -1.29
N PHE A 174 -6.80 -7.87 -0.81
CA PHE A 174 -7.40 -9.19 -0.88
C PHE A 174 -8.24 -9.48 0.38
N PRO A 175 -9.57 -9.69 0.26
CA PRO A 175 -10.48 -9.84 1.39
C PRO A 175 -10.34 -11.16 2.17
N GLU A 176 -9.51 -12.10 1.74
CA GLU A 176 -9.41 -13.45 2.32
C GLU A 176 -8.95 -13.46 3.80
N LEU A 177 -8.29 -12.40 4.27
CA LEU A 177 -7.83 -12.29 5.66
C LEU A 177 -8.92 -11.85 6.67
N LEU A 178 -10.06 -11.32 6.18
CA LEU A 178 -11.16 -10.85 7.03
C LEU A 178 -12.04 -11.96 7.60
N ASN A 179 -12.00 -13.16 7.00
CA ASN A 179 -12.95 -14.25 7.29
C ASN A 179 -12.39 -15.34 8.22
N SER A 180 -11.15 -15.22 8.72
CA SER A 180 -10.53 -16.29 9.54
C SER A 180 -10.85 -16.25 11.04
N SER A 181 -11.78 -15.39 11.48
CA SER A 181 -12.33 -15.49 12.84
C SER A 181 -13.48 -16.51 12.85
N LYS A 182 -13.13 -17.78 13.02
CA LYS A 182 -14.05 -18.83 13.48
C LYS A 182 -13.41 -19.61 14.62
#